data_AF-A0A0R1UU60-F1
#
_entry.id   AF-A0A0R1UU60-F1
#
_cell.length_a   1.000
_cell.length_b   1.000
_cell.length_c   1.000
_cell.angle_alpha   90.00
_cell.angle_beta   90.00
_cell.angle_gamma   90.00
#
_symmetry.space_group_name_H-M   'P 1'
#
loop_
_entity.id
_entity.type
_entity.pdbx_description
1 polymer ?
#
loop_
_entity_poly.entity_id
_entity_poly.type
_entity_poly.pdbx_seq_one_letter_code
_entity_poly.pdbx_strand_id
1 'polypeptide(L)' 'MSVKLRQVGSSNVLTVPHYIRPETKVFNVAICADGALVYLPANKSLDEQRRMAKQHRVVFP' A
#
# COMPACT_ATOMS: atom_id res chain seq x y z
N MET A 1 -3.06 16.73 -1.09
CA MET A 1 -2.31 16.32 0.12
C MET A 1 -1.09 15.56 -0.35
N SER A 2 0.11 15.93 0.11
CA SER A 2 1.35 15.39 -0.44
C SER A 2 2.21 14.82 0.68
N VAL A 3 2.83 13.68 0.43
CA VAL A 3 3.79 13.04 1.35
C VAL A 3 5.19 13.10 0.77
N LYS A 4 6.21 13.03 1.62
CA LYS A 4 7.61 13.06 1.20
C LYS A 4 8.18 11.64 1.15
N LEU A 5 8.86 11.34 0.05
CA LEU A 5 9.79 10.22 -0.04
C LEU A 5 11.11 10.64 0.62
N ARG A 6 11.69 9.77 1.45
CA ARG A 6 12.97 10.01 2.12
C ARG A 6 13.88 8.81 1.94
N GLN A 7 15.17 9.06 1.95
CA GLN A 7 16.17 8.01 1.99
C GLN A 7 16.52 7.69 3.46
N VAL A 8 16.46 6.41 3.83
CA VAL A 8 16.87 5.91 5.15
C VAL A 8 17.80 4.73 4.93
N GLY A 9 19.10 4.95 5.18
CA GLY A 9 20.14 4.00 4.78
C GLY A 9 20.17 3.84 3.25
N SER A 10 20.07 2.59 2.79
CA SER A 10 20.00 2.25 1.35
C SER A 10 18.57 2.20 0.79
N SER A 11 17.54 2.51 1.59
CA SER A 11 16.14 2.32 1.21
C SER A 11 15.38 3.64 1.03
N ASN A 12 14.41 3.64 0.13
CA ASN A 12 13.42 4.71 0.00
C ASN A 12 12.21 4.43 0.90
N VAL A 13 11.79 5.43 1.67
CA VAL A 13 10.71 5.33 2.66
C VAL A 13 9.70 6.44 2.43
N LEU A 14 8.41 6.07 2.38
CA LEU A 14 7.30 7.01 2.29
C LEU A 14 6.81 7.36 3.71
N THR A 15 6.66 8.65 4.00
CA THR A 15 6.11 9.07 5.30
C THR A 15 4.59 8.86 5.30
N VAL A 16 4.09 8.02 6.21
CA VAL A 16 2.66 7.82 6.42
C VAL A 16 2.13 8.92 7.35
N PRO A 17 1.13 9.71 6.93
CA PRO A 17 0.52 10.73 7.78
C PRO A 17 -0.16 10.14 9.02
N HIS A 18 -0.10 10.86 10.15
CA HIS A 18 -0.54 10.37 11.47
C HIS A 18 -2.03 9.99 11.56
N TYR A 19 -2.88 10.55 10.70
CA TYR A 19 -4.31 10.25 10.68
C TYR A 19 -4.61 8.88 10.04
N ILE A 20 -3.67 8.31 9.27
CA ILE A 20 -3.77 6.94 8.77
C ILE A 20 -3.35 6.02 9.92
N ARG A 21 -4.31 5.24 10.44
CA ARG A 21 -4.07 4.25 11.49
C ARG A 21 -4.01 2.85 10.87
N PRO A 22 -2.83 2.34 10.52
CA PRO A 22 -2.72 1.01 9.93
C PRO A 22 -3.04 -0.07 10.98
N GLU A 23 -3.83 -1.07 10.58
CA GLU A 23 -4.14 -2.24 11.42
C GLU A 23 -2.96 -3.22 11.55
N THR A 24 -1.98 -3.13 10.65
CA THR A 24 -0.81 -4.00 10.58
C THR A 24 0.46 -3.21 10.29
N LYS A 25 1.63 -3.82 10.52
CA LYS A 25 2.94 -3.24 10.23
C LYS A 25 3.54 -3.72 8.90
N VAL A 26 2.95 -4.75 8.28
CA VAL A 26 3.48 -5.39 7.08
C VAL A 26 2.45 -5.35 5.96
N PHE A 27 2.89 -4.91 4.78
CA PHE A 27 2.04 -4.72 3.62
C PHE A 27 2.68 -5.34 2.38
N ASN A 28 1.85 -5.97 1.56
CA ASN A 28 2.19 -6.34 0.18
C ASN A 28 2.04 -5.10 -0.70
N VAL A 29 2.95 -4.92 -1.64
CA VAL A 29 2.93 -3.78 -2.57
C VAL A 29 2.50 -4.28 -3.95
N ALA A 30 1.52 -3.61 -4.55
CA ALA A 30 1.08 -3.83 -5.92
C ALA A 30 1.14 -2.53 -6.72
N ILE A 31 1.28 -2.64 -8.04
CA ILE A 31 1.25 -1.50 -8.96
C ILE A 31 -0.03 -1.61 -9.78
N CYS A 32 -0.85 -0.56 -9.76
CA CYS A 32 -2.04 -0.47 -10.60
C CYS A 32 -1.69 -0.17 -12.07
N ALA A 33 -2.67 -0.35 -12.96
CA ALA A 33 -2.50 -0.06 -14.39
C ALA A 33 -2.14 1.41 -14.69
N ASP A 34 -2.49 2.34 -13.80
CA ASP A 34 -2.15 3.77 -13.88
C ASP A 34 -0.79 4.12 -13.24
N GLY A 35 -0.04 3.12 -12.76
CA GLY A 35 1.24 3.27 -12.08
C GLY A 35 1.13 3.60 -10.58
N ALA A 36 -0.08 3.65 -10.00
CA ALA A 36 -0.24 3.89 -8.57
C ALA A 36 0.26 2.72 -7.73
N LEU A 37 0.99 3.03 -6.66
CA LEU A 37 1.42 2.06 -5.64
C LEU A 37 0.29 1.82 -4.63
N VAL A 38 -0.07 0.56 -4.44
CA VAL A 38 -1.09 0.13 -3.47
C VAL A 38 -0.45 -0.77 -2.43
N TYR A 39 -0.70 -0.45 -1.16
CA TYR A 39 -0.23 -1.21 0.00
C TYR A 39 -1.40 -1.98 0.61
N LEU A 40 -1.31 -3.31 0.62
CA LEU A 40 -2.36 -4.20 1.12
C LEU A 40 -1.89 -4.92 2.38
N PRO A 41 -2.68 -4.99 3.46
CA PRO A 41 -2.30 -5.69 4.68
C PRO A 41 -1.89 -7.15 4.42
N ALA A 42 -0.66 -7.51 4.78
CA ALA A 42 -0.12 -8.85 4.50
C ALA A 42 -0.74 -9.97 5.35
N ASN A 43 -1.44 -9.60 6.43
CA ASN A 43 -2.12 -10.54 7.34
C ASN A 43 -3.54 -10.94 6.87
N LYS A 44 -4.03 -10.39 5.75
CA LYS A 44 -5.35 -10.71 5.19
C LYS A 44 -5.25 -11.84 4.17
N SER A 45 -6.30 -12.64 4.03
CA SER A 45 -6.33 -13.71 3.03
C SER A 45 -6.28 -13.15 1.61
N LEU A 46 -5.84 -13.96 0.63
CA LEU A 46 -5.81 -13.55 -0.77
C LEU A 46 -7.19 -13.12 -1.29
N ASP A 47 -8.26 -13.75 -0.81
CA ASP A 47 -9.63 -13.41 -1.20
C ASP A 47 -10.06 -12.06 -0.63
N GLU A 48 -9.70 -11.75 0.61
CA GLU A 48 -9.92 -10.43 1.20
C GLU A 48 -9.12 -9.35 0.47
N GLN A 49 -7.85 -9.63 0.14
CA GLN A 49 -7.01 -8.72 -0.63
C GLN A 49 -7.60 -8.46 -2.02
N ARG A 50 -8.13 -9.49 -2.70
CA ARG A 50 -8.83 -9.37 -3.99
C ARG A 50 -10.13 -8.58 -3.87
N ARG A 51 -10.90 -8.77 -2.81
CA ARG A 51 -12.12 -8.00 -2.54
C ARG A 51 -11.79 -6.52 -2.31
N MET A 52 -10.80 -6.22 -1.47
CA MET A 52 -10.34 -4.85 -1.23
C MET A 52 -9.81 -4.20 -2.52
N ALA A 53 -9.02 -4.94 -3.30
CA ALA A 53 -8.53 -4.45 -4.58
C ALA A 53 -9.67 -4.12 -5.54
N LYS A 54 -10.68 -4.99 -5.68
CA LYS A 54 -11.88 -4.71 -6.49
C LYS A 54 -12.65 -3.48 -5.99
N GLN A 55 -12.84 -3.37 -4.68
CA GLN A 55 -13.53 -2.24 -4.05
C GLN A 55 -12.82 -0.90 -4.35
N HIS A 56 -11.49 -0.92 -4.43
CA HIS A 56 -10.66 0.26 -4.69
C HIS A 56 -10.16 0.35 -6.14
N ARG A 57 -10.70 -0.47 -7.07
CA ARG A 57 -10.33 -0.52 -8.50
C ARG A 57 -8.83 -0.74 -8.76
N VAL A 58 -8.18 -1.51 -7.89
CA VAL A 58 -6.78 -1.91 -8.00
C VAL A 58 -6.67 -3.11 -8.91
N VAL A 59 -5.87 -3.00 -9.96
CA VAL A 59 -5.54 -4.11 -10.86
C VAL A 59 -4.27 -4.76 -10.34
N PHE A 60 -4.35 -6.04 -9.98
CA PHE A 60 -3.15 -6.84 -9.75
C PHE A 60 -2.55 -7.23 -11.11
N PRO A 61 -1.23 -7.16 -11.29
CA PRO A 61 -0.57 -7.78 -12.43
C PRO A 61 -0.75 -9.32 -12.41
#